data_AF-A0A5S9WBH5-F1
#
_entry.id   AF-A0A5S9WBH5-F1
#
_cell.length_a   1.000
_cell.length_b   1.000
_cell.length_c   1.000
_cell.angle_alpha   90.00
_cell.angle_beta   90.00
_cell.angle_gamma   90.00
#
_symmetry.space_group_name_H-M   'P 1'
#
loop_
_entity.id
_entity.type
_entity.pdbx_description
1 polymer ?
#
loop_
_entity_poly.entity_id
_entity_poly.type
_entity_poly.pdbx_seq_one_letter_code
_entity_poly.pdbx_strand_id
1 'polypeptide(L)'
;MGFKLISLLLLFLPLLTVTILSGVEQAFASDKALLVTGRNITADGGRSSLRGKKQRRASGCNLFQGRWVFDASYPFYDSSKCPFIDGEFDCLKFGRPDKQFLKYSWQPESCTIPRFDGGAFLRKYRGKRVMFVGDSLSLNMWESLACMIHASVPNAKTTFLKRTPLSTLTFQEYGVTLYLYRTPYIVDISKERVGRVLNLEAIEGGADAWKNMDVLVFNSWHWWTHKGQSQGWDYIRDGSSLVRDMNRLDAFYKGLSTWARWVDQNVDTAKTRVFFQGISPTHYEGREWNEPRKTCSGQMQPLGGSSYPSGQPPSSGVVSKVLSSMKKPVTLLDITTLSQLRKDAHPSSYGGDGGTDCSHWCLPGLPDTWNQLLYAALTM
;
A
#
# COMPACT_ATOMS: atom_id res chain seq x y z
N MET A 1 7.81 22.38 60.21
CA MET A 1 9.22 22.55 59.74
C MET A 1 9.36 21.80 58.42
N GLY A 2 10.10 22.24 57.40
CA GLY A 2 10.77 23.54 57.19
C GLY A 2 11.79 23.45 56.03
N PHE A 3 11.73 24.39 55.07
CA PHE A 3 12.73 24.84 54.08
C PHE A 3 13.76 23.82 53.49
N LYS A 4 13.79 23.55 52.17
CA LYS A 4 14.14 24.40 50.99
C LYS A 4 15.67 24.62 50.74
N LEU A 5 16.08 24.17 49.55
CA LEU A 5 17.03 24.80 48.58
C LEU A 5 18.56 24.89 48.87
N ILE A 6 19.31 24.81 47.75
CA ILE A 6 20.62 25.46 47.46
C ILE A 6 21.88 24.91 48.19
N SER A 7 23.11 24.95 47.64
CA SER A 7 23.62 24.83 46.25
C SER A 7 25.17 24.86 46.22
N LEU A 8 25.78 24.29 45.17
CA LEU A 8 27.05 24.72 44.54
C LEU A 8 28.42 24.53 45.25
N LEU A 9 29.48 24.36 44.42
CA LEU A 9 30.94 24.51 44.70
C LEU A 9 31.57 23.42 45.61
N LEU A 10 32.84 22.97 45.52
CA LEU A 10 33.99 22.95 44.57
C LEU A 10 34.99 21.84 45.10
N LEU A 11 36.19 21.46 44.60
CA LEU A 11 37.14 21.85 43.53
C LEU A 11 38.13 20.66 43.25
N PHE A 12 38.89 20.68 42.14
CA PHE A 12 40.11 19.86 41.82
C PHE A 12 39.95 18.32 41.69
N LEU A 13 40.83 17.53 41.03
CA LEU A 13 42.10 17.77 40.30
C LEU A 13 42.07 17.15 38.86
N PRO A 14 43.08 17.39 37.98
CA PRO A 14 43.06 16.98 36.56
C PRO A 14 44.06 15.86 36.19
N LEU A 15 44.06 15.50 34.89
CA LEU A 15 44.98 14.64 34.13
C LEU A 15 44.98 13.12 34.40
N LEU A 16 44.57 12.36 33.36
CA LEU A 16 45.55 11.55 32.63
C LEU A 16 45.22 11.52 31.13
N THR A 17 46.24 11.47 30.29
CA THR A 17 46.13 11.47 28.82
C THR A 17 46.05 10.06 28.25
N VAL A 18 45.12 9.80 27.34
CA VAL A 18 45.18 8.64 26.43
C VAL A 18 44.96 9.13 25.00
N THR A 19 46.01 9.10 24.19
CA THR A 19 45.97 9.32 22.75
C THR A 19 45.54 8.05 22.03
N ILE A 20 44.50 8.13 21.20
CA ILE A 20 44.16 7.10 20.21
C ILE A 20 44.06 7.80 18.85
N LEU A 21 44.87 7.34 17.88
CA LEU A 21 44.82 7.86 16.52
C LEU A 21 43.57 7.31 15.82
N SER A 22 42.67 8.20 15.40
CA SER A 22 41.62 7.87 14.44
C SER A 22 42.18 7.95 13.02
N GLY A 23 42.72 6.82 12.53
CA GLY A 23 43.04 6.68 11.11
C GLY A 23 41.75 6.66 10.29
N VAL A 24 41.51 7.71 9.50
CA VAL A 24 40.34 7.81 8.60
C VAL A 24 40.81 7.54 7.17
N GLU A 25 40.59 6.33 6.68
CA GLU A 25 40.84 5.99 5.28
C GLU A 25 39.77 6.62 4.36
N GLN A 26 40.12 7.70 3.68
CA GLN A 26 39.29 8.28 2.62
C GLN A 26 39.53 7.55 1.29
N ALA A 27 38.74 6.51 1.04
CA ALA A 27 38.74 5.79 -0.24
C ALA A 27 38.12 6.63 -1.37
N PHE A 28 38.92 7.51 -1.99
CA PHE A 28 38.55 8.19 -3.23
C PHE A 28 38.60 7.22 -4.43
N ALA A 29 37.45 6.64 -4.78
CA ALA A 29 37.27 5.93 -6.04
C ALA A 29 36.86 6.91 -7.16
N SER A 30 37.43 6.76 -8.36
CA SER A 30 37.25 7.70 -9.48
C SER A 30 36.39 7.10 -10.60
N ASP A 31 35.15 7.58 -10.72
CA ASP A 31 34.30 7.29 -11.87
C ASP A 31 34.76 8.07 -13.10
N LYS A 32 35.47 7.37 -14.00
CA LYS A 32 35.89 7.90 -15.30
C LYS A 32 34.70 7.89 -16.27
N ALA A 33 34.14 9.06 -16.55
CA ALA A 33 33.17 9.23 -17.63
C ALA A 33 33.79 8.81 -18.98
N LEU A 34 33.16 7.85 -19.66
CA LEU A 34 33.63 7.31 -20.93
C LEU A 34 33.34 8.30 -22.08
N LEU A 35 34.34 9.11 -22.44
CA LEU A 35 34.28 10.01 -23.59
C LEU A 35 34.28 9.23 -24.91
N VAL A 36 33.08 9.05 -25.49
CA VAL A 36 32.92 8.53 -26.86
C VAL A 36 33.29 9.64 -27.86
N THR A 37 34.39 9.45 -28.58
CA THR A 37 34.94 10.43 -29.52
C THR A 37 34.24 10.41 -30.88
N GLY A 38 33.17 11.20 -31.01
CA GLY A 38 32.55 11.50 -32.30
C GLY A 38 33.52 12.26 -33.23
N ARG A 39 33.79 11.73 -34.42
CA ARG A 39 34.61 12.42 -35.44
C ARG A 39 33.80 13.51 -36.15
N ASN A 40 34.41 14.68 -36.33
CA ASN A 40 33.90 15.69 -37.24
C ASN A 40 34.05 15.23 -38.70
N ILE A 41 32.99 15.39 -39.49
CA ILE A 41 33.04 15.44 -40.96
C ILE A 41 32.25 16.68 -41.38
N THR A 42 32.83 17.50 -42.25
CA THR A 42 32.26 18.79 -42.67
C THR A 42 31.37 18.66 -43.90
N ALA A 43 30.17 19.23 -43.78
CA ALA A 43 29.33 19.85 -44.81
C ALA A 43 29.35 19.34 -46.27
N ASP A 44 28.15 19.00 -46.77
CA ASP A 44 27.66 19.60 -48.02
C ASP A 44 26.14 19.93 -47.88
N GLY A 45 25.61 20.82 -48.72
CA GLY A 45 24.31 21.46 -48.55
C GLY A 45 23.16 20.87 -49.38
N GLY A 46 22.21 20.18 -48.73
CA GLY A 46 21.00 19.64 -49.37
C GLY A 46 19.68 20.17 -48.77
N ARG A 47 19.15 21.27 -49.32
CA ARG A 47 17.95 21.96 -48.77
C ARG A 47 16.63 21.28 -49.16
N SER A 48 16.24 20.20 -48.47
CA SER A 48 14.93 19.56 -48.62
C SER A 48 13.98 19.81 -47.44
N SER A 49 12.73 20.18 -47.71
CA SER A 49 11.73 20.54 -46.69
C SER A 49 10.92 19.32 -46.23
N LEU A 50 11.56 18.43 -45.46
CA LEU A 50 10.84 17.36 -44.79
C LEU A 50 10.17 17.88 -43.51
N ARG A 51 8.87 18.19 -43.59
CA ARG A 51 7.99 18.38 -42.42
C ARG A 51 7.92 17.08 -41.61
N GLY A 52 8.91 16.87 -40.74
CA GLY A 52 8.89 15.81 -39.74
C GLY A 52 7.65 15.96 -38.87
N LYS A 53 6.64 15.11 -39.10
CA LYS A 53 5.52 14.97 -38.17
C LYS A 53 6.12 14.58 -36.83
N LYS A 54 6.12 15.50 -35.84
CA LYS A 54 6.31 15.12 -34.45
C LYS A 54 5.21 14.11 -34.13
N GLN A 55 5.55 12.83 -34.16
CA GLN A 55 4.75 11.81 -33.51
C GLN A 55 4.73 12.20 -32.04
N ARG A 56 3.61 12.80 -31.61
CA ARG A 56 3.22 12.76 -30.21
C ARG A 56 3.12 11.28 -29.90
N ARG A 57 4.14 10.70 -29.28
CA ARG A 57 3.95 9.48 -28.49
C ARG A 57 2.73 9.78 -27.62
N ALA A 58 1.68 8.97 -27.73
CA ALA A 58 0.54 9.12 -26.85
C ALA A 58 1.08 8.99 -25.42
N SER A 59 1.02 10.08 -24.66
CA SER A 59 1.42 10.08 -23.26
C SER A 59 0.44 9.18 -22.53
N GLY A 60 0.86 7.94 -22.27
CA GLY A 60 0.01 6.95 -21.62
C GLY A 60 -0.52 7.50 -20.31
N CYS A 61 -1.83 7.34 -20.09
CA CYS A 61 -2.48 7.73 -18.85
C CYS A 61 -1.86 6.95 -17.68
N ASN A 62 -1.01 7.60 -16.89
CA ASN A 62 -0.55 7.02 -15.63
C ASN A 62 -1.49 7.49 -14.52
N LEU A 63 -2.46 6.63 -14.17
CA LEU A 63 -3.42 6.86 -13.10
C LEU A 63 -2.77 7.13 -11.73
N PHE A 64 -1.51 6.72 -11.55
CA PHE A 64 -0.78 6.75 -10.28
C PHE A 64 0.22 7.92 -10.14
N GLN A 65 0.36 8.76 -11.17
CA GLN A 65 1.19 9.98 -11.14
C GLN A 65 0.31 11.22 -11.26
N GLY A 66 0.35 12.08 -10.23
CA GLY A 66 -0.66 13.10 -9.99
C GLY A 66 -0.45 13.83 -8.67
N ARG A 67 -1.51 14.47 -8.20
CA ARG A 67 -1.56 15.21 -6.93
C ARG A 67 -2.94 15.11 -6.27
N TRP A 68 -2.99 15.34 -4.97
CA TRP A 68 -4.26 15.54 -4.27
C TRP A 68 -4.79 16.95 -4.50
N VAL A 69 -6.08 17.06 -4.76
CA VAL A 69 -6.81 18.32 -4.92
C VAL A 69 -8.03 18.34 -4.02
N PHE A 70 -8.44 19.53 -3.57
CA PHE A 70 -9.66 19.68 -2.77
C PHE A 70 -10.90 19.50 -3.66
N ASP A 71 -11.83 18.65 -3.23
CA ASP A 71 -13.09 18.37 -3.90
C ASP A 71 -14.24 18.35 -2.89
N ALA A 72 -15.13 19.35 -3.01
CA ALA A 72 -16.28 19.49 -2.13
C ALA A 72 -17.29 18.33 -2.24
N SER A 73 -17.28 17.60 -3.37
CA SER A 73 -18.21 16.50 -3.69
C SER A 73 -17.81 15.14 -3.09
N TYR A 74 -16.69 15.06 -2.39
CA TYR A 74 -16.29 13.90 -1.58
C TYR A 74 -16.82 14.06 -0.13
N PRO A 75 -16.93 13.00 0.69
CA PRO A 75 -16.66 11.59 0.37
C PRO A 75 -17.73 10.97 -0.56
N PHE A 76 -17.49 9.74 -1.01
CA PHE A 76 -18.46 8.99 -1.82
C PHE A 76 -19.72 8.57 -1.05
N TYR A 77 -19.62 8.43 0.28
CA TYR A 77 -20.68 7.94 1.15
C TYR A 77 -20.57 8.52 2.56
N ASP A 78 -21.58 8.26 3.37
CA ASP A 78 -21.68 8.64 4.79
C ASP A 78 -21.42 7.38 5.63
N SER A 79 -20.39 7.37 6.50
CA SER A 79 -20.02 6.14 7.24
C SER A 79 -21.16 5.62 8.10
N SER A 80 -21.95 6.53 8.69
CA SER A 80 -23.11 6.21 9.53
C SER A 80 -24.21 5.42 8.81
N LYS A 81 -24.16 5.34 7.48
CA LYS A 81 -25.10 4.60 6.63
C LYS A 81 -24.52 3.32 6.04
N CYS A 82 -23.24 3.00 6.26
CA CYS A 82 -22.64 1.76 5.79
C CYS A 82 -22.57 0.71 6.92
N PRO A 83 -23.31 -0.42 6.82
CA PRO A 83 -23.33 -1.45 7.87
C PRO A 83 -22.11 -2.39 7.85
N PHE A 84 -21.09 -2.11 7.02
CA PHE A 84 -19.97 -3.01 6.75
C PHE A 84 -18.62 -2.56 7.33
N ILE A 85 -18.54 -1.37 7.96
CA ILE A 85 -17.28 -0.79 8.44
C ILE A 85 -16.95 -1.30 9.86
N ASP A 86 -15.75 -1.85 10.05
CA ASP A 86 -15.22 -2.16 11.37
C ASP A 86 -14.89 -0.90 12.20
N GLY A 87 -14.94 -1.05 13.52
CA GLY A 87 -14.72 0.06 14.45
C GLY A 87 -13.36 0.75 14.28
N GLU A 88 -12.32 -0.01 13.92
CA GLU A 88 -10.97 0.50 13.66
C GLU A 88 -10.89 1.53 12.51
N PHE A 89 -11.89 1.60 11.62
CA PHE A 89 -11.90 2.50 10.46
C PHE A 89 -12.99 3.59 10.50
N ASP A 90 -14.04 3.47 11.32
CA ASP A 90 -15.14 4.45 11.40
C ASP A 90 -14.78 5.64 12.31
N CYS A 91 -13.79 6.41 11.88
CA CYS A 91 -13.22 7.54 12.63
C CYS A 91 -14.27 8.59 13.05
N LEU A 92 -15.34 8.76 12.27
CA LEU A 92 -16.40 9.72 12.57
C LEU A 92 -17.27 9.26 13.75
N LYS A 93 -17.59 7.97 13.83
CA LYS A 93 -18.31 7.34 14.94
C LYS A 93 -17.51 7.39 16.25
N PHE A 94 -16.18 7.28 16.17
CA PHE A 94 -15.28 7.46 17.32
C PHE A 94 -14.87 8.93 17.56
N GLY A 95 -15.59 9.89 16.98
CA GLY A 95 -15.53 11.29 17.38
C GLY A 95 -14.39 12.10 16.77
N ARG A 96 -13.81 11.68 15.63
CA ARG A 96 -12.84 12.50 14.89
C ARG A 96 -13.47 13.86 14.51
N PRO A 97 -12.93 14.99 15.00
CA PRO A 97 -13.60 16.29 14.89
C PRO A 97 -13.35 16.98 13.54
N ASP A 98 -12.17 16.76 12.95
CA ASP A 98 -11.82 17.31 11.65
C ASP A 98 -12.44 16.48 10.51
N LYS A 99 -12.80 17.16 9.43
CA LYS A 99 -13.49 16.57 8.25
C LYS A 99 -12.84 16.97 6.93
N GLN A 100 -11.72 17.67 6.99
CA GLN A 100 -10.94 18.14 5.86
C GLN A 100 -10.32 16.96 5.09
N PHE A 101 -9.85 15.92 5.78
CA PHE A 101 -9.29 14.71 5.18
C PHE A 101 -10.28 13.99 4.22
N LEU A 102 -11.59 14.18 4.41
CA LEU A 102 -12.65 13.62 3.56
C LEU A 102 -12.86 14.38 2.24
N LYS A 103 -12.22 15.53 2.06
CA LYS A 103 -12.47 16.46 0.94
C LYS A 103 -11.33 16.50 -0.08
N TYR A 104 -10.60 15.40 -0.24
CA TYR A 104 -9.49 15.30 -1.18
C TYR A 104 -9.73 14.18 -2.20
N SER A 105 -9.62 14.52 -3.48
CA SER A 105 -9.62 13.59 -4.61
C SER A 105 -8.25 13.57 -5.29
N TRP A 106 -7.93 12.45 -5.94
CA TRP A 106 -6.66 12.26 -6.64
C TRP A 106 -6.79 12.64 -8.11
N GLN A 107 -5.93 13.55 -8.58
CA GLN A 107 -5.90 14.04 -9.96
C GLN A 107 -4.59 13.63 -10.64
N PRO A 108 -4.61 12.69 -11.59
CA PRO A 108 -3.45 12.36 -12.43
C PRO A 108 -3.03 13.53 -13.32
N GLU A 109 -1.75 13.59 -13.68
CA GLU A 109 -1.22 14.67 -14.54
C GLU A 109 -1.64 14.54 -16.01
N SER A 110 -1.96 13.32 -16.45
CA SER A 110 -2.11 12.96 -17.87
C SER A 110 -3.53 12.57 -18.30
N CYS A 111 -4.46 12.41 -17.35
CA CYS A 111 -5.81 11.90 -17.62
C CYS A 111 -6.78 12.15 -16.46
N THR A 112 -8.09 12.09 -16.75
CA THR A 112 -9.17 12.17 -15.77
C THR A 112 -9.58 10.76 -15.32
N ILE A 113 -9.67 10.53 -14.01
CA ILE A 113 -10.21 9.28 -13.45
C ILE A 113 -11.74 9.32 -13.52
N PRO A 114 -12.42 8.27 -14.00
CA PRO A 114 -13.88 8.19 -13.91
C PRO A 114 -14.33 8.26 -12.45
N ARG A 115 -15.43 8.97 -12.17
CA ARG A 115 -16.09 8.89 -10.87
C ARG A 115 -16.68 7.49 -10.70
N PHE A 116 -16.59 6.93 -9.49
CA PHE A 116 -17.14 5.60 -9.21
C PHE A 116 -18.68 5.59 -9.34
N ASP A 117 -19.22 4.58 -10.02
CA ASP A 117 -20.64 4.23 -10.07
C ASP A 117 -20.77 2.76 -9.68
N GLY A 118 -21.24 2.50 -8.44
CA GLY A 118 -21.43 1.14 -7.94
C GLY A 118 -22.54 0.38 -8.67
N GLY A 119 -23.52 1.07 -9.23
CA GLY A 119 -24.53 0.48 -10.09
C GLY A 119 -23.94 0.02 -11.43
N ALA A 120 -23.09 0.84 -12.07
CA ALA A 120 -22.39 0.43 -13.30
C ALA A 120 -21.42 -0.72 -13.03
N PHE A 121 -20.69 -0.67 -11.91
CA PHE A 121 -19.86 -1.77 -11.45
C PHE A 121 -20.68 -3.07 -11.29
N LEU A 122 -21.76 -3.06 -10.51
CA LEU A 122 -22.61 -4.24 -10.32
C LEU A 122 -23.28 -4.74 -11.61
N ARG A 123 -23.63 -3.85 -12.55
CA ARG A 123 -24.13 -4.22 -13.89
C ARG A 123 -23.03 -4.90 -14.72
N LYS A 124 -21.82 -4.33 -14.76
CA LYS A 124 -20.65 -4.88 -15.49
C LYS A 124 -20.14 -6.20 -14.91
N TYR A 125 -20.26 -6.38 -13.59
CA TYR A 125 -19.82 -7.56 -12.86
C TYR A 125 -20.96 -8.52 -12.48
N ARG A 126 -22.14 -8.42 -13.12
CA ARG A 126 -23.28 -9.32 -12.87
C ARG A 126 -22.88 -10.80 -12.93
N GLY A 127 -23.14 -11.53 -11.84
CA GLY A 127 -22.76 -12.95 -11.67
C GLY A 127 -21.29 -13.24 -11.41
N LYS A 128 -20.42 -12.21 -11.27
CA LYS A 128 -18.97 -12.35 -11.12
C LYS A 128 -18.49 -12.29 -9.67
N ARG A 129 -17.27 -12.78 -9.46
CA ARG A 129 -16.60 -12.87 -8.16
C ARG A 129 -15.36 -11.99 -8.11
N VAL A 130 -15.30 -11.08 -7.14
CA VAL A 130 -14.18 -10.17 -6.90
C VAL A 130 -13.60 -10.51 -5.54
N MET A 131 -12.31 -10.81 -5.45
CA MET A 131 -11.68 -11.23 -4.19
C MET A 131 -10.47 -10.38 -3.84
N PHE A 132 -10.47 -9.85 -2.62
CA PHE A 132 -9.33 -9.21 -1.96
C PHE A 132 -8.57 -10.26 -1.15
N VAL A 133 -7.24 -10.28 -1.23
CA VAL A 133 -6.40 -11.32 -0.62
C VAL A 133 -5.19 -10.69 0.05
N GLY A 134 -5.08 -10.77 1.38
CA GLY A 134 -3.93 -10.17 2.06
C GLY A 134 -4.06 -9.89 3.56
N ASP A 135 -3.43 -8.79 3.97
CA ASP A 135 -3.38 -8.30 5.35
C ASP A 135 -4.59 -7.42 5.72
N SER A 136 -4.52 -6.67 6.83
CA SER A 136 -5.63 -5.81 7.27
C SER A 136 -5.91 -4.64 6.32
N LEU A 137 -5.01 -4.32 5.39
CA LEU A 137 -5.25 -3.27 4.39
C LEU A 137 -6.04 -3.81 3.19
N SER A 138 -6.00 -5.12 2.92
CA SER A 138 -7.00 -5.79 2.06
C SER A 138 -8.41 -5.73 2.66
N LEU A 139 -8.56 -5.84 4.00
CA LEU A 139 -9.85 -5.65 4.67
C LEU A 139 -10.34 -4.21 4.51
N ASN A 140 -9.48 -3.24 4.85
CA ASN A 140 -9.79 -1.81 4.79
C ASN A 140 -10.17 -1.34 3.35
N MET A 141 -9.55 -1.91 2.30
CA MET A 141 -9.97 -1.68 0.91
C MET A 141 -11.27 -2.43 0.52
N TRP A 142 -11.50 -3.63 1.04
CA TRP A 142 -12.74 -4.39 0.78
C TRP A 142 -13.98 -3.73 1.41
N GLU A 143 -13.88 -3.22 2.65
CA GLU A 143 -14.98 -2.50 3.31
C GLU A 143 -15.29 -1.16 2.64
N SER A 144 -14.26 -0.43 2.20
CA SER A 144 -14.43 0.75 1.34
C SER A 144 -15.26 0.42 0.08
N LEU A 145 -14.91 -0.63 -0.67
CA LEU A 145 -15.65 -1.01 -1.87
C LEU A 145 -17.09 -1.41 -1.55
N ALA A 146 -17.30 -2.15 -0.45
CA ALA A 146 -18.62 -2.52 0.04
C ALA A 146 -19.49 -1.28 0.29
N CYS A 147 -18.95 -0.24 0.95
CA CYS A 147 -19.66 1.00 1.23
C CYS A 147 -19.90 1.87 -0.01
N MET A 148 -18.91 2.01 -0.90
CA MET A 148 -19.06 2.76 -2.16
C MET A 148 -20.16 2.14 -3.05
N ILE A 149 -20.23 0.81 -3.11
CA ILE A 149 -21.30 0.11 -3.84
C ILE A 149 -22.63 0.27 -3.10
N HIS A 150 -22.68 0.03 -1.78
CA HIS A 150 -23.93 0.15 -1.01
C HIS A 150 -24.55 1.54 -1.11
N ALA A 151 -23.77 2.62 -1.01
CA ALA A 151 -24.26 3.98 -1.20
C ALA A 151 -24.76 4.27 -2.63
N SER A 152 -24.27 3.53 -3.63
CA SER A 152 -24.77 3.59 -5.01
C SER A 152 -26.08 2.82 -5.23
N VAL A 153 -26.36 1.80 -4.40
CA VAL A 153 -27.56 0.94 -4.48
C VAL A 153 -28.13 0.62 -3.09
N PRO A 154 -28.57 1.62 -2.29
CA PRO A 154 -28.84 1.45 -0.85
C PRO A 154 -30.00 0.48 -0.55
N ASN A 155 -30.91 0.27 -1.51
CA ASN A 155 -32.05 -0.63 -1.39
C ASN A 155 -31.76 -2.07 -1.85
N ALA A 156 -30.58 -2.35 -2.42
CA ALA A 156 -30.28 -3.66 -2.98
C ALA A 156 -30.01 -4.68 -1.87
N LYS A 157 -30.63 -5.87 -1.96
CA LYS A 157 -30.50 -6.91 -0.94
C LYS A 157 -29.08 -7.47 -0.89
N THR A 158 -28.50 -7.51 0.31
CA THR A 158 -27.15 -8.03 0.57
C THR A 158 -27.14 -9.23 1.51
N THR A 159 -26.37 -10.26 1.18
CA THR A 159 -25.95 -11.30 2.13
C THR A 159 -24.54 -10.98 2.62
N PHE A 160 -24.33 -10.86 3.92
CA PHE A 160 -23.03 -10.56 4.53
C PHE A 160 -22.62 -11.68 5.50
N LEU A 161 -21.39 -12.17 5.38
CA LEU A 161 -20.82 -13.17 6.28
C LEU A 161 -19.37 -12.83 6.59
N LYS A 162 -19.12 -12.32 7.80
CA LYS A 162 -17.77 -11.99 8.26
C LYS A 162 -17.17 -13.17 9.05
N ARG A 163 -16.15 -13.82 8.47
CA ARG A 163 -15.40 -14.96 9.03
C ARG A 163 -13.94 -14.95 8.56
N THR A 164 -13.07 -15.61 9.33
CA THR A 164 -11.66 -15.80 9.00
C THR A 164 -11.43 -17.28 8.62
N PRO A 165 -10.66 -17.60 7.56
CA PRO A 165 -9.97 -16.68 6.67
C PRO A 165 -10.86 -16.00 5.62
N LEU A 166 -12.05 -16.55 5.33
CA LEU A 166 -12.90 -16.11 4.22
C LEU A 166 -14.17 -15.38 4.67
N SER A 167 -14.28 -14.10 4.33
CA SER A 167 -15.50 -13.27 4.46
C SER A 167 -16.15 -13.00 3.10
N THR A 168 -17.47 -12.80 3.07
CA THR A 168 -18.24 -12.56 1.85
C THR A 168 -19.30 -11.46 2.00
N LEU A 169 -19.51 -10.71 0.91
CA LEU A 169 -20.63 -9.79 0.71
C LEU A 169 -21.22 -10.00 -0.68
N THR A 170 -22.47 -10.47 -0.78
CA THR A 170 -23.16 -10.74 -2.04
C THR A 170 -24.31 -9.75 -2.26
N PHE A 171 -24.26 -8.99 -3.36
CA PHE A 171 -25.36 -8.14 -3.83
C PHE A 171 -26.33 -8.99 -4.66
N GLN A 172 -27.42 -9.45 -4.03
CA GLN A 172 -28.25 -10.56 -4.50
C GLN A 172 -28.85 -10.33 -5.90
N GLU A 173 -29.46 -9.15 -6.13
CA GLU A 173 -30.10 -8.77 -7.41
C GLU A 173 -29.15 -8.73 -8.61
N TYR A 174 -27.85 -8.71 -8.35
CA TYR A 174 -26.79 -8.67 -9.36
C TYR A 174 -25.94 -9.96 -9.38
N GLY A 175 -26.08 -10.84 -8.39
CA GLY A 175 -25.26 -12.03 -8.24
C GLY A 175 -23.76 -11.75 -8.08
N VAL A 176 -23.38 -10.53 -7.68
CA VAL A 176 -21.96 -10.15 -7.50
C VAL A 176 -21.56 -10.43 -6.07
N THR A 177 -20.46 -11.15 -5.87
CA THR A 177 -19.89 -11.39 -4.54
C THR A 177 -18.51 -10.78 -4.42
N LEU A 178 -18.35 -9.89 -3.43
CA LEU A 178 -17.06 -9.45 -2.93
C LEU A 178 -16.59 -10.46 -1.87
N TYR A 179 -15.43 -11.06 -2.06
CA TYR A 179 -14.76 -11.92 -1.10
C TYR A 179 -13.57 -11.19 -0.48
N LEU A 180 -13.27 -11.53 0.77
CA LEU A 180 -12.01 -11.18 1.42
C LEU A 180 -11.38 -12.46 1.98
N TYR A 181 -10.15 -12.76 1.56
CA TYR A 181 -9.35 -13.86 2.06
C TYR A 181 -8.18 -13.32 2.88
N ARG A 182 -8.22 -13.53 4.20
CA ARG A 182 -7.16 -13.08 5.13
C ARG A 182 -5.97 -14.03 5.07
N THR A 183 -4.90 -13.59 4.42
CA THR A 183 -3.56 -14.20 4.47
C THR A 183 -2.51 -13.08 4.53
N PRO A 184 -2.14 -12.59 5.73
CA PRO A 184 -1.34 -11.36 5.83
C PRO A 184 0.05 -11.42 5.17
N TYR A 185 0.59 -12.64 5.05
CA TYR A 185 1.88 -12.93 4.43
C TYR A 185 1.77 -13.52 3.02
N ILE A 186 0.54 -13.74 2.53
CA ILE A 186 0.16 -14.56 1.37
C ILE A 186 0.56 -16.04 1.50
N VAL A 187 1.78 -16.34 1.92
CA VAL A 187 2.31 -17.69 2.21
C VAL A 187 1.86 -18.25 3.57
N ASP A 188 1.95 -19.57 3.73
CA ASP A 188 1.35 -20.29 4.86
C ASP A 188 2.11 -20.14 6.19
N ILE A 189 1.35 -20.09 7.30
CA ILE A 189 1.88 -20.32 8.66
C ILE A 189 1.39 -21.67 9.17
N SER A 190 2.32 -22.59 9.39
CA SER A 190 2.07 -23.90 10.01
C SER A 190 2.23 -23.82 11.54
N LYS A 191 1.50 -24.66 12.28
CA LYS A 191 1.73 -24.88 13.72
C LYS A 191 2.47 -26.21 13.90
N GLU A 192 3.71 -26.13 14.38
CA GLU A 192 4.63 -27.26 14.51
C GLU A 192 5.10 -27.43 15.95
N ARG A 193 5.86 -28.50 16.22
CA ARG A 193 6.43 -28.79 17.55
C ARG A 193 7.35 -27.67 18.08
N VAL A 194 7.91 -26.86 17.17
CA VAL A 194 8.78 -25.71 17.49
C VAL A 194 8.01 -24.41 17.77
N GLY A 195 6.74 -24.31 17.36
CA GLY A 195 5.96 -23.07 17.35
C GLY A 195 5.27 -22.82 16.01
N ARG A 196 4.90 -21.57 15.75
CA ARG A 196 4.35 -21.08 14.47
C ARG A 196 5.50 -20.89 13.48
N VAL A 197 5.44 -21.52 12.31
CA VAL A 197 6.48 -21.42 11.27
C VAL A 197 5.92 -20.73 10.03
N LEU A 198 6.54 -19.64 9.60
CA LEU A 198 6.23 -18.96 8.34
C LEU A 198 6.96 -19.69 7.19
N ASN A 199 6.21 -20.22 6.22
CA ASN A 199 6.75 -21.06 5.15
C ASN A 199 6.90 -20.27 3.85
N LEU A 200 8.10 -19.76 3.55
CA LEU A 200 8.29 -18.87 2.41
C LEU A 200 8.05 -19.52 1.04
N GLU A 201 7.93 -20.85 0.98
CA GLU A 201 7.71 -21.63 -0.24
C GLU A 201 6.38 -22.42 -0.25
N ALA A 202 5.49 -22.24 0.73
CA ALA A 202 4.17 -22.87 0.78
C ALA A 202 3.04 -21.84 0.68
N ILE A 203 1.96 -22.20 0.00
CA ILE A 203 0.81 -21.31 -0.28
C ILE A 203 -0.52 -22.10 -0.34
N GLU A 204 -0.50 -23.33 0.17
CA GLU A 204 -1.54 -24.35 0.09
C GLU A 204 -2.82 -23.92 0.80
N GLY A 205 -2.69 -23.21 1.93
CA GLY A 205 -3.83 -22.79 2.76
C GLY A 205 -4.81 -21.86 2.05
N GLY A 206 -4.32 -21.08 1.07
CA GLY A 206 -5.14 -20.16 0.26
C GLY A 206 -5.29 -20.54 -1.21
N ALA A 207 -4.37 -21.34 -1.77
CA ALA A 207 -4.24 -21.60 -3.21
C ALA A 207 -5.55 -21.97 -3.93
N ASP A 208 -6.39 -22.84 -3.36
CA ASP A 208 -7.63 -23.27 -4.01
C ASP A 208 -8.77 -22.26 -3.88
N ALA A 209 -8.79 -21.45 -2.82
CA ALA A 209 -9.84 -20.47 -2.59
C ALA A 209 -9.79 -19.30 -3.59
N TRP A 210 -8.61 -18.98 -4.13
CA TRP A 210 -8.42 -17.88 -5.07
C TRP A 210 -8.68 -18.28 -6.54
N LYS A 211 -8.80 -19.58 -6.83
CA LYS A 211 -9.07 -20.09 -8.19
C LYS A 211 -10.48 -19.69 -8.65
N ASN A 212 -10.62 -19.48 -9.95
CA ASN A 212 -11.89 -19.17 -10.63
C ASN A 212 -12.55 -17.81 -10.25
N MET A 213 -11.83 -16.90 -9.58
CA MET A 213 -12.29 -15.52 -9.38
C MET A 213 -12.20 -14.72 -10.69
N ASP A 214 -13.11 -13.77 -10.92
CA ASP A 214 -13.06 -12.89 -12.10
C ASP A 214 -12.07 -11.73 -11.90
N VAL A 215 -11.93 -11.27 -10.65
CA VAL A 215 -10.94 -10.27 -10.24
C VAL A 215 -10.28 -10.72 -8.94
N LEU A 216 -8.95 -10.70 -8.91
CA LEU A 216 -8.12 -10.89 -7.72
C LEU A 216 -7.38 -9.57 -7.42
N VAL A 217 -7.44 -9.12 -6.17
CA VAL A 217 -6.68 -7.95 -5.67
C VAL A 217 -5.84 -8.43 -4.48
N PHE A 218 -4.55 -8.67 -4.72
CA PHE A 218 -3.62 -9.10 -3.67
C PHE A 218 -2.98 -7.88 -2.99
N ASN A 219 -2.81 -7.91 -1.67
CA ASN A 219 -1.84 -7.06 -0.96
C ASN A 219 -1.03 -7.91 0.03
N SER A 220 0.20 -7.49 0.31
CA SER A 220 0.94 -7.97 1.48
C SER A 220 2.14 -7.07 1.72
N TRP A 221 2.23 -6.47 2.91
CA TRP A 221 3.46 -5.88 3.44
C TRP A 221 3.34 -5.55 4.93
N HIS A 222 2.18 -5.00 5.34
CA HIS A 222 2.03 -4.33 6.61
C HIS A 222 2.36 -5.24 7.81
N TRP A 223 1.95 -6.51 7.76
CA TRP A 223 2.18 -7.47 8.83
C TRP A 223 3.61 -8.06 8.85
N TRP A 224 4.41 -7.89 7.79
CA TRP A 224 5.79 -8.38 7.75
C TRP A 224 6.71 -7.56 8.66
N THR A 225 6.43 -6.27 8.85
CA THR A 225 7.22 -5.38 9.71
C THR A 225 6.97 -5.59 11.20
N HIS A 226 5.94 -6.37 11.57
CA HIS A 226 5.61 -6.66 12.96
C HIS A 226 6.75 -7.36 13.71
N LYS A 227 6.88 -7.03 15.01
CA LYS A 227 7.87 -7.56 15.95
C LYS A 227 7.22 -7.80 17.32
N GLY A 228 7.90 -8.57 18.17
CA GLY A 228 7.40 -8.92 19.50
C GLY A 228 6.08 -9.70 19.43
N GLN A 229 5.13 -9.37 20.31
CA GLN A 229 3.84 -10.06 20.42
C GLN A 229 3.00 -9.98 19.13
N SER A 230 3.16 -8.93 18.32
CA SER A 230 2.44 -8.74 17.06
C SER A 230 3.02 -9.57 15.90
N GLN A 231 4.17 -10.24 16.07
CA GLN A 231 4.74 -11.08 15.02
C GLN A 231 3.91 -12.37 14.86
N GLY A 232 3.44 -12.63 13.64
CA GLY A 232 2.57 -13.78 13.33
C GLY A 232 3.23 -15.16 13.47
N TRP A 233 4.55 -15.21 13.59
CA TRP A 233 5.35 -16.43 13.57
C TRP A 233 6.48 -16.42 14.62
N ASP A 234 6.95 -17.62 14.98
CA ASP A 234 8.03 -17.87 15.93
C ASP A 234 9.34 -18.29 15.24
N TYR A 235 9.23 -18.89 14.04
CA TYR A 235 10.33 -19.27 13.14
C TYR A 235 9.93 -19.04 11.68
N ILE A 236 10.93 -19.01 10.78
CA ILE A 236 10.76 -18.92 9.34
C ILE A 236 11.43 -20.13 8.69
N ARG A 237 10.74 -20.77 7.74
CA ARG A 237 11.28 -21.82 6.87
C ARG A 237 11.64 -21.25 5.51
N ASP A 238 12.90 -21.42 5.14
CA ASP A 238 13.50 -21.02 3.86
C ASP A 238 14.15 -22.25 3.21
N GLY A 239 13.42 -22.91 2.31
CA GLY A 239 13.76 -24.26 1.83
C GLY A 239 13.89 -25.26 2.98
N SER A 240 15.06 -25.90 3.11
CA SER A 240 15.39 -26.80 4.21
C SER A 240 15.81 -26.10 5.50
N SER A 241 16.08 -24.79 5.48
CA SER A 241 16.55 -24.04 6.66
C SER A 241 15.38 -23.58 7.53
N LEU A 242 15.48 -23.80 8.84
CA LEU A 242 14.56 -23.26 9.84
C LEU A 242 15.32 -22.25 10.72
N VAL A 243 14.97 -20.98 10.63
CA VAL A 243 15.61 -19.88 11.37
C VAL A 243 14.62 -19.18 12.29
N ARG A 244 15.08 -18.58 13.39
CA ARG A 244 14.22 -17.79 14.29
C ARG A 244 13.69 -16.52 13.61
N ASP A 245 14.56 -15.84 12.87
CA ASP A 245 14.26 -14.57 12.24
C ASP A 245 15.21 -14.33 11.05
N MET A 246 14.81 -13.52 10.07
CA MET A 246 15.64 -13.08 8.94
C MET A 246 15.27 -11.66 8.49
N ASN A 247 16.01 -11.07 7.54
CA ASN A 247 15.67 -9.76 6.98
C ASN A 247 14.23 -9.76 6.40
N ARG A 248 13.45 -8.73 6.74
CA ARG A 248 12.05 -8.58 6.32
C ARG A 248 11.90 -8.50 4.79
N LEU A 249 12.83 -7.82 4.11
CA LEU A 249 12.79 -7.66 2.64
C LEU A 249 13.13 -8.95 1.92
N ASP A 250 14.08 -9.74 2.43
CA ASP A 250 14.43 -11.05 1.86
C ASP A 250 13.31 -12.06 2.05
N ALA A 251 12.70 -12.09 3.24
CA ALA A 251 11.54 -12.92 3.54
C ALA A 251 10.35 -12.55 2.63
N PHE A 252 10.04 -11.26 2.51
CA PHE A 252 8.97 -10.76 1.65
C PHE A 252 9.24 -11.06 0.17
N TYR A 253 10.47 -10.88 -0.32
CA TYR A 253 10.86 -11.22 -1.69
C TYR A 253 10.67 -12.71 -1.99
N LYS A 254 11.07 -13.60 -1.07
CA LYS A 254 10.88 -15.04 -1.22
C LYS A 254 9.41 -15.44 -1.22
N GLY A 255 8.63 -14.98 -0.24
CA GLY A 255 7.19 -15.27 -0.16
C GLY A 255 6.40 -14.73 -1.35
N LEU A 256 6.68 -13.50 -1.78
CA LEU A 256 6.06 -12.90 -2.96
C LEU A 256 6.50 -13.61 -4.26
N SER A 257 7.73 -14.13 -4.33
CA SER A 257 8.18 -14.98 -5.45
C SER A 257 7.43 -16.33 -5.49
N THR A 258 7.04 -16.88 -4.34
CA THR A 258 6.18 -18.09 -4.25
C THR A 258 4.77 -17.79 -4.75
N TRP A 259 4.18 -16.66 -4.36
CA TRP A 259 2.91 -16.18 -4.91
C TRP A 259 2.97 -15.94 -6.42
N ALA A 260 4.05 -15.32 -6.92
CA ALA A 260 4.25 -15.09 -8.35
C ALA A 260 4.30 -16.40 -9.14
N ARG A 261 5.03 -17.41 -8.63
CA ARG A 261 5.05 -18.78 -9.17
C ARG A 261 3.64 -19.41 -9.17
N TRP A 262 2.85 -19.22 -8.11
CA TRP A 262 1.46 -19.69 -8.05
C TRP A 262 0.57 -19.02 -9.12
N VAL A 263 0.65 -17.70 -9.32
CA VAL A 263 -0.12 -16.97 -10.34
C VAL A 263 0.24 -17.48 -11.74
N ASP A 264 1.55 -17.54 -12.05
CA ASP A 264 2.08 -18.02 -13.32
C ASP A 264 1.59 -19.44 -13.67
N GLN A 265 1.41 -20.30 -12.67
CA GLN A 265 0.89 -21.66 -12.85
C GLN A 265 -0.65 -21.71 -12.93
N ASN A 266 -1.36 -21.10 -11.97
CA ASN A 266 -2.78 -21.40 -11.69
C ASN A 266 -3.79 -20.44 -12.33
N VAL A 267 -3.41 -19.20 -12.65
CA VAL A 267 -4.39 -18.19 -13.10
C VAL A 267 -4.54 -18.18 -14.62
N ASP A 268 -5.78 -18.23 -15.12
CA ASP A 268 -6.10 -17.97 -16.52
C ASP A 268 -6.38 -16.47 -16.71
N THR A 269 -5.40 -15.73 -17.24
CA THR A 269 -5.51 -14.27 -17.44
C THR A 269 -6.47 -13.85 -18.56
N ALA A 270 -7.01 -14.79 -19.36
CA ALA A 270 -8.12 -14.51 -20.27
C ALA A 270 -9.48 -14.46 -19.55
N LYS A 271 -9.56 -15.00 -18.31
CA LYS A 271 -10.78 -15.04 -17.48
C LYS A 271 -10.67 -14.19 -16.22
N THR A 272 -9.51 -14.20 -15.57
CA THR A 272 -9.24 -13.57 -14.27
C THR A 272 -8.33 -12.35 -14.44
N ARG A 273 -8.79 -11.18 -13.98
CA ARG A 273 -7.93 -10.00 -13.87
C ARG A 273 -7.21 -10.00 -12.53
N VAL A 274 -5.88 -9.99 -12.54
CA VAL A 274 -5.05 -9.96 -11.32
C VAL A 274 -4.47 -8.57 -11.10
N PHE A 275 -4.64 -8.08 -9.89
CA PHE A 275 -4.05 -6.84 -9.39
C PHE A 275 -3.16 -7.14 -8.18
N PHE A 276 -2.11 -6.36 -8.02
CA PHE A 276 -1.40 -6.22 -6.75
C PHE A 276 -1.56 -4.79 -6.27
N GLN A 277 -2.07 -4.61 -5.05
CA GLN A 277 -2.14 -3.33 -4.38
C GLN A 277 -0.73 -2.94 -3.91
N GLY A 278 -0.27 -1.76 -4.32
CA GLY A 278 1.01 -1.19 -3.92
C GLY A 278 1.17 -1.02 -2.41
N ILE A 279 2.38 -0.64 -1.99
CA ILE A 279 2.71 -0.55 -0.57
C ILE A 279 1.93 0.60 0.07
N SER A 280 0.95 0.28 0.91
CA SER A 280 0.40 1.28 1.82
C SER A 280 1.47 1.66 2.84
N PRO A 281 1.79 2.95 3.02
CA PRO A 281 2.74 3.42 4.01
C PRO A 281 2.12 3.42 5.41
N THR A 282 2.97 3.73 6.39
CA THR A 282 2.55 4.17 7.73
C THR A 282 3.11 5.57 7.99
N HIS A 283 2.50 6.33 8.90
CA HIS A 283 2.94 7.69 9.26
C HIS A 283 3.24 7.80 10.76
N TYR A 284 4.02 6.85 11.29
CA TYR A 284 4.51 6.89 12.67
C TYR A 284 5.69 7.85 12.86
N GLU A 285 6.47 8.12 11.81
CA GLU A 285 7.74 8.85 11.92
C GLU A 285 7.76 10.13 11.07
N GLY A 286 7.41 11.27 11.67
CA GLY A 286 7.34 12.55 10.95
C GLY A 286 8.63 13.03 10.29
N ARG A 287 9.79 12.42 10.61
CA ARG A 287 11.05 12.66 9.91
C ARG A 287 10.99 12.33 8.42
N GLU A 288 10.13 11.39 8.01
CA GLU A 288 9.94 11.03 6.61
C GLU A 288 9.31 12.16 5.77
N TRP A 289 8.56 13.06 6.40
CA TRP A 289 7.95 14.23 5.76
C TRP A 289 8.47 15.57 6.30
N ASN A 290 9.70 15.59 6.83
CA ASN A 290 10.39 16.76 7.38
C ASN A 290 9.77 17.39 8.64
N GLU A 291 8.87 16.70 9.34
CA GLU A 291 8.31 17.09 10.65
C GLU A 291 8.78 16.12 11.76
N PRO A 292 10.08 16.06 12.13
CA PRO A 292 10.68 14.99 12.96
C PRO A 292 10.15 14.85 14.41
N ARG A 293 9.19 15.69 14.83
CA ARG A 293 8.51 15.62 16.14
C ARG A 293 7.01 15.29 16.01
N LYS A 294 6.57 14.75 14.87
CA LYS A 294 5.17 14.47 14.55
C LYS A 294 4.94 13.00 14.20
N THR A 295 3.67 12.61 14.28
CA THR A 295 3.10 11.37 13.72
C THR A 295 1.89 11.76 12.86
N CYS A 296 1.05 10.80 12.45
CA CYS A 296 -0.28 11.08 11.88
C CYS A 296 -1.22 11.85 12.84
N SER A 297 -0.93 11.87 14.14
CA SER A 297 -1.78 12.53 15.14
C SER A 297 -1.86 14.05 14.93
N GLY A 298 -3.10 14.56 14.83
CA GLY A 298 -3.38 15.97 14.56
C GLY A 298 -3.13 16.42 13.12
N GLN A 299 -2.87 15.51 12.17
CA GLN A 299 -2.69 15.84 10.76
C GLN A 299 -4.07 15.97 10.07
N MET A 300 -4.41 17.17 9.61
CA MET A 300 -5.72 17.49 9.01
C MET A 300 -5.68 17.69 7.49
N GLN A 301 -4.49 17.69 6.89
CA GLN A 301 -4.26 17.96 5.47
C GLN A 301 -3.13 17.09 4.90
N PRO A 302 -3.23 16.68 3.62
CA PRO A 302 -2.18 15.95 2.93
C PRO A 302 -0.93 16.81 2.72
N LEU A 303 0.16 16.14 2.35
CA LEU A 303 1.34 16.80 1.79
C LEU A 303 1.03 17.29 0.37
N GLY A 304 1.45 18.53 0.07
CA GLY A 304 1.30 19.10 -1.26
C GLY A 304 2.34 18.56 -2.26
N GLY A 305 2.00 18.62 -3.55
CA GLY A 305 2.85 18.15 -4.64
C GLY A 305 2.55 16.72 -5.08
N SER A 306 3.55 16.07 -5.67
CA SER A 306 3.47 14.72 -6.27
C SER A 306 4.57 13.76 -5.78
N SER A 307 5.42 14.18 -4.84
CA SER A 307 6.57 13.42 -4.34
C SER A 307 6.66 13.47 -2.81
N TYR A 308 6.91 12.33 -2.16
CA TYR A 308 7.13 12.23 -0.71
C TYR A 308 8.61 12.40 -0.35
N PRO A 309 8.99 13.12 0.73
CA PRO A 309 10.38 13.54 0.94
C PRO A 309 11.40 12.40 1.17
N SER A 310 11.01 11.30 1.83
CA SER A 310 11.89 10.12 1.99
C SER A 310 11.90 9.16 0.79
N GLY A 311 11.14 9.44 -0.27
CA GLY A 311 10.97 8.55 -1.42
C GLY A 311 10.04 7.36 -1.14
N GLN A 312 10.07 6.33 -1.99
CA GLN A 312 9.27 5.11 -1.80
C GLN A 312 9.96 4.13 -0.82
N PRO A 313 9.21 3.37 0.00
CA PRO A 313 9.79 2.36 0.87
C PRO A 313 10.40 1.21 0.04
N PRO A 314 11.51 0.57 0.50
CA PRO A 314 12.21 -0.48 -0.26
C PRO A 314 11.35 -1.69 -0.66
N SER A 315 10.27 -1.98 0.07
CA SER A 315 9.29 -3.01 -0.29
C SER A 315 8.59 -2.75 -1.64
N SER A 316 8.49 -1.50 -2.07
CA SER A 316 7.98 -1.13 -3.42
C SER A 316 8.92 -1.61 -4.53
N GLY A 317 10.22 -1.59 -4.26
CA GLY A 317 11.25 -2.17 -5.12
C GLY A 317 11.17 -3.71 -5.15
N VAL A 318 10.85 -4.35 -4.02
CA VAL A 318 10.60 -5.81 -3.95
C VAL A 318 9.39 -6.19 -4.80
N VAL A 319 8.26 -5.49 -4.65
CA VAL A 319 7.06 -5.70 -5.48
C VAL A 319 7.39 -5.51 -6.97
N SER A 320 7.99 -4.37 -7.34
CA SER A 320 8.36 -4.07 -8.72
C SER A 320 9.28 -5.13 -9.34
N LYS A 321 10.26 -5.62 -8.58
CA LYS A 321 11.19 -6.68 -9.01
C LYS A 321 10.48 -8.02 -9.22
N VAL A 322 9.56 -8.41 -8.34
CA VAL A 322 8.83 -9.67 -8.50
C VAL A 322 7.85 -9.58 -9.67
N LEU A 323 7.03 -8.51 -9.75
CA LEU A 323 6.04 -8.36 -10.83
C LEU A 323 6.69 -8.30 -12.22
N SER A 324 7.86 -7.68 -12.36
CA SER A 324 8.60 -7.62 -13.64
C SER A 324 9.22 -8.96 -14.06
N SER A 325 9.25 -9.97 -13.18
CA SER A 325 9.76 -11.32 -13.46
C SER A 325 8.67 -12.35 -13.81
N MET A 326 7.39 -11.98 -13.71
CA MET A 326 6.25 -12.88 -13.94
C MET A 326 6.00 -13.15 -15.43
N LYS A 327 5.60 -14.38 -15.77
CA LYS A 327 5.18 -14.75 -17.13
C LYS A 327 3.76 -14.26 -17.44
N LYS A 328 2.89 -14.21 -16.43
CA LYS A 328 1.53 -13.68 -16.52
C LYS A 328 1.49 -12.27 -15.93
N PRO A 329 1.22 -11.21 -16.72
CA PRO A 329 1.30 -9.85 -16.24
C PRO A 329 0.20 -9.55 -15.21
N VAL A 330 0.61 -9.03 -14.05
CA VAL A 330 -0.27 -8.53 -12.99
C VAL A 330 -0.30 -7.00 -13.05
N THR A 331 -1.47 -6.40 -12.85
CA THR A 331 -1.58 -4.93 -12.80
C THR A 331 -1.21 -4.42 -11.41
N LEU A 332 -0.11 -3.69 -11.29
CA LEU A 332 0.20 -2.95 -10.07
C LEU A 332 -0.76 -1.76 -9.94
N LEU A 333 -1.53 -1.70 -8.84
CA LEU A 333 -2.15 -0.46 -8.39
C LEU A 333 -1.09 0.30 -7.60
N ASP A 334 -0.31 1.19 -8.23
CA ASP A 334 0.80 1.90 -7.56
C ASP A 334 0.29 3.04 -6.66
N ILE A 335 -0.44 2.65 -5.62
CA ILE A 335 -1.00 3.53 -4.61
C ILE A 335 0.06 4.12 -3.68
N THR A 336 1.33 3.71 -3.81
CA THR A 336 2.37 3.92 -2.79
C THR A 336 2.56 5.41 -2.49
N THR A 337 3.02 6.18 -3.48
CA THR A 337 3.38 7.59 -3.27
C THR A 337 2.16 8.49 -3.09
N LEU A 338 1.03 8.21 -3.76
CA LEU A 338 -0.22 8.93 -3.49
C LEU A 338 -0.73 8.70 -2.07
N SER A 339 -0.48 7.53 -1.47
CA SER A 339 -0.83 7.24 -0.08
C SER A 339 0.14 7.87 0.92
N GLN A 340 1.43 7.99 0.57
CA GLN A 340 2.44 8.70 1.37
C GLN A 340 2.13 10.21 1.48
N LEU A 341 1.42 10.78 0.51
CA LEU A 341 0.95 12.17 0.64
C LEU A 341 -0.22 12.31 1.64
N ARG A 342 -0.82 11.22 2.15
CA ARG A 342 -2.04 11.23 2.98
C ARG A 342 -1.82 11.03 4.47
N LYS A 343 -0.78 11.63 5.06
CA LYS A 343 -0.54 11.63 6.53
C LYS A 343 -1.75 12.02 7.40
N ASP A 344 -2.77 12.65 6.81
CA ASP A 344 -4.03 13.05 7.41
C ASP A 344 -5.13 11.97 7.48
N ALA A 345 -5.07 10.92 6.66
CA ALA A 345 -6.20 10.00 6.45
C ALA A 345 -6.26 8.79 7.41
N HIS A 346 -5.35 8.70 8.38
CA HIS A 346 -5.29 7.61 9.37
C HIS A 346 -6.31 7.79 10.51
N PRO A 347 -6.73 6.72 11.21
CA PRO A 347 -7.53 6.82 12.42
C PRO A 347 -6.86 7.60 13.55
N SER A 348 -5.53 7.54 13.69
CA SER A 348 -4.84 8.04 14.89
C SER A 348 -5.49 7.48 16.15
N SER A 349 -6.09 8.32 17.00
CA SER A 349 -6.77 7.92 18.24
C SER A 349 -8.26 7.55 18.05
N TYR A 350 -8.76 7.56 16.82
CA TYR A 350 -10.18 7.41 16.49
C TYR A 350 -10.53 6.01 15.92
N GLY A 351 -9.74 4.98 16.26
CA GLY A 351 -10.04 3.57 15.96
C GLY A 351 -10.85 2.83 17.04
N GLY A 352 -11.18 3.51 18.15
CA GLY A 352 -11.99 2.95 19.24
C GLY A 352 -11.28 2.01 20.22
N ASP A 353 -10.02 1.65 19.96
CA ASP A 353 -9.16 0.81 20.81
C ASP A 353 -8.41 1.60 21.91
N GLY A 354 -8.32 2.92 21.76
CA GLY A 354 -7.53 3.81 22.61
C GLY A 354 -6.05 3.92 22.22
N GLY A 355 -5.65 3.32 21.10
CA GLY A 355 -4.30 3.36 20.57
C GLY A 355 -3.96 4.63 19.79
N THR A 356 -2.91 4.56 18.98
CA THR A 356 -2.66 5.53 17.91
C THR A 356 -2.26 4.76 16.66
N ASP A 357 -3.23 4.60 15.76
CA ASP A 357 -3.04 3.93 14.49
C ASP A 357 -2.62 4.93 13.41
N CYS A 358 -1.39 4.76 12.91
CA CYS A 358 -0.87 5.47 11.75
C CYS A 358 -0.55 4.48 10.60
N SER A 359 -1.36 3.43 10.44
CA SER A 359 -1.16 2.34 9.47
C SER A 359 -2.41 1.92 8.70
N HIS A 360 -3.58 1.81 9.32
CA HIS A 360 -4.87 1.68 8.62
C HIS A 360 -5.46 3.05 8.29
N TRP A 361 -6.61 3.08 7.61
CA TRP A 361 -7.18 4.33 7.08
C TRP A 361 -8.66 4.49 7.45
N CYS A 362 -9.05 5.74 7.71
CA CYS A 362 -10.44 6.08 7.95
C CYS A 362 -11.32 5.75 6.73
N LEU A 363 -12.55 5.29 6.99
CA LEU A 363 -13.58 5.05 5.99
C LEU A 363 -14.82 5.94 6.28
N PRO A 364 -15.30 6.74 5.31
CA PRO A 364 -14.69 7.03 4.00
C PRO A 364 -13.32 7.73 4.11
N GLY A 365 -12.52 7.63 3.05
CA GLY A 365 -11.15 8.15 3.04
C GLY A 365 -10.28 7.63 1.90
N LEU A 366 -9.00 7.38 2.18
CA LEU A 366 -8.00 7.00 1.18
C LEU A 366 -8.32 5.68 0.42
N PRO A 367 -8.79 4.59 1.06
CA PRO A 367 -9.11 3.36 0.35
C PRO A 367 -10.20 3.53 -0.72
N ASP A 368 -11.08 4.53 -0.59
CA ASP A 368 -12.07 4.86 -1.63
C ASP A 368 -11.40 5.33 -2.92
N THR A 369 -10.25 6.00 -2.81
CA THR A 369 -9.43 6.39 -3.95
C THR A 369 -8.70 5.18 -4.54
N TRP A 370 -8.22 4.24 -3.72
CA TRP A 370 -7.67 2.97 -4.23
C TRP A 370 -8.73 2.19 -5.02
N ASN A 371 -9.98 2.16 -4.54
CA ASN A 371 -11.10 1.54 -5.22
C ASN A 371 -11.55 2.31 -6.48
N GLN A 372 -11.44 3.64 -6.49
CA GLN A 372 -11.65 4.43 -7.69
C GLN A 372 -10.56 4.18 -8.75
N LEU A 373 -9.30 3.99 -8.34
CA LEU A 373 -8.18 3.62 -9.22
C LEU A 373 -8.34 2.20 -9.76
N LEU A 374 -8.76 1.24 -8.93
CA LEU A 374 -9.16 -0.10 -9.37
C LEU A 374 -10.31 -0.03 -10.37
N TYR A 375 -11.37 0.74 -10.09
CA TYR A 375 -12.50 0.93 -11.00
C TYR A 375 -12.06 1.52 -12.35
N ALA A 376 -11.17 2.52 -12.35
CA ALA A 376 -10.59 3.09 -13.57
C ALA A 376 -9.80 2.03 -14.36
N ALA A 377 -8.88 1.31 -13.72
CA ALA A 377 -8.14 0.21 -14.35
C ALA A 377 -9.04 -0.96 -14.82
N LEU A 378 -10.21 -1.14 -14.22
CA LEU A 378 -11.24 -2.10 -14.63
C LEU A 378 -12.15 -1.59 -15.77
N THR A 379 -12.09 -0.31 -16.15
CA THR A 379 -13.02 0.32 -17.12
C THR A 379 -12.38 1.02 -18.31
N MET A 380 -11.13 1.47 -18.17
CA MET A 380 -10.31 2.11 -19.22
C MET A 380 -9.49 1.08 -20.02
#